data_AF-A0A956BD68-F1
#
_entry.id   AF-A0A956BD68-F1
#
_cell.length_a   1.000
_cell.length_b   1.000
_cell.length_c   1.000
_cell.angle_alpha   90.00
_cell.angle_beta   90.00
_cell.angle_gamma   90.00
#
_symmetry.space_group_name_H-M   'P 1'
#
loop_
_entity.id
_entity.type
_entity.pdbx_description
1 polymer ?
#
loop_
_entity_poly.entity_id
_entity_poly.type
_entity_poly.pdbx_seq_one_letter_code
_entity_poly.pdbx_strand_id
1 'polypeptide(L)'
;MKASPSLAVVYFGVGFTLMAAVSMVALTALGPMISGAGARRLAMLAPLLLGVPFGARVAWVGMREGLTLGAALKRAVGLGRRTT
;
A
#
# COMPACT_ATOMS: atom_id res chain seq x y z
N MET A 1 -1.67 -23.20 0.53
CA MET A 1 -0.73 -22.76 1.58
C MET A 1 -1.55 -22.38 2.81
N LYS A 2 -1.28 -22.93 4.00
CA LYS A 2 -1.96 -22.48 5.22
C LYS A 2 -1.68 -20.98 5.40
N ALA A 3 -2.73 -20.20 5.66
CA ALA A 3 -2.64 -18.77 5.94
C ALA A 3 -1.78 -18.54 7.18
N SER A 4 -0.47 -18.35 6.98
CA SER A 4 0.46 -18.09 8.07
C SER A 4 0.34 -16.62 8.49
N PRO A 5 0.09 -16.32 9.77
CA PRO A 5 0.03 -14.94 10.27
C PRO A 5 1.27 -14.12 9.90
N SER A 6 2.44 -14.75 9.88
CA SER A 6 3.70 -14.12 9.47
C SER A 6 3.69 -13.64 8.02
N LEU A 7 3.10 -14.41 7.12
CA LEU A 7 3.01 -14.07 5.69
C LEU A 7 2.08 -12.86 5.48
N ALA A 8 1.00 -12.77 6.27
CA ALA A 8 0.09 -11.63 6.28
C ALA A 8 0.81 -10.33 6.68
N VAL A 9 1.65 -10.39 7.73
CA VAL A 9 2.45 -9.25 8.20
C VAL A 9 3.47 -8.83 7.15
N VAL A 10 4.12 -9.78 6.46
CA VAL A 10 5.05 -9.46 5.37
C VAL A 10 4.33 -8.77 4.22
N TYR A 11 3.19 -9.30 3.77
CA TYR A 11 2.40 -8.67 2.71
C TYR A 11 1.93 -7.26 3.09
N PHE A 12 1.44 -7.11 4.31
CA PHE A 12 1.02 -5.82 4.83
C PHE A 12 2.18 -4.83 4.87
N GLY A 13 3.30 -5.22 5.51
CA GLY A 13 4.45 -4.34 5.72
C GLY A 13 5.08 -3.88 4.40
N VAL A 14 5.24 -4.79 3.44
CA VAL A 14 5.78 -4.43 2.11
C VAL A 14 4.83 -3.50 1.37
N GLY A 15 3.52 -3.81 1.33
CA GLY A 15 2.54 -2.94 0.70
C GLY A 15 2.48 -1.55 1.34
N PHE A 16 2.39 -1.51 2.66
CA PHE A 16 2.39 -0.28 3.45
C PHE A 16 3.62 0.58 3.15
N THR A 17 4.82 -0.01 3.21
CA THR A 17 6.08 0.70 3.03
C THR A 17 6.18 1.28 1.62
N LEU A 18 5.80 0.49 0.60
CA LEU A 18 5.82 0.92 -0.78
C LEU A 18 4.92 2.14 -1.00
N MET A 19 3.67 2.06 -0.54
CA MET A 19 2.72 3.16 -0.71
C MET A 19 3.08 4.38 0.14
N ALA A 20 3.59 4.18 1.37
CA ALA A 20 4.08 5.27 2.21
C ALA A 20 5.27 6.01 1.55
N ALA A 21 6.22 5.27 0.97
CA ALA A 21 7.34 5.85 0.24
C ALA A 21 6.87 6.65 -0.99
N VAL A 22 5.96 6.10 -1.80
CA VAL A 22 5.36 6.82 -2.94
C VAL A 22 4.63 8.08 -2.47
N SER A 23 3.88 7.99 -1.38
CA SER A 23 3.19 9.13 -0.78
C SER A 23 4.17 10.22 -0.35
N MET A 24 5.27 9.85 0.32
CA MET A 24 6.31 10.80 0.73
C MET A 24 6.96 11.47 -0.48
N VAL A 25 7.31 10.72 -1.53
CA VAL A 25 7.88 11.29 -2.76
C VAL A 25 6.90 12.28 -3.40
N ALA A 26 5.61 11.93 -3.47
CA ALA A 26 4.58 12.81 -4.00
C ALA A 26 4.42 14.08 -3.15
N LEU A 27 4.48 13.96 -1.81
CA LEU A 27 4.43 15.10 -0.90
C LEU A 27 5.66 15.98 -1.00
N THR A 28 6.85 15.41 -1.22
CA THR A 28 8.07 16.20 -1.46
C THR A 28 7.95 17.00 -2.77
N ALA A 29 7.39 16.39 -3.82
CA ALA A 29 7.21 17.05 -5.11
C ALA A 29 6.09 18.12 -5.09
N LEU A 30 4.95 17.82 -4.44
CA LEU A 30 3.75 18.66 -4.45
C LEU A 30 3.63 19.58 -3.22
N GLY A 31 4.47 19.38 -2.20
CA GLY A 31 4.47 20.14 -0.96
C GLY A 31 4.47 21.67 -1.12
N PRO A 32 5.23 22.25 -2.07
CA PRO A 32 5.19 23.69 -2.34
C PRO A 32 3.81 24.21 -2.79
N MET A 33 2.99 23.35 -3.39
CA MET A 33 1.64 23.70 -3.89
C MET A 33 0.56 23.57 -2.81
N ILE A 34 0.87 22.97 -1.65
CA ILE A 34 -0.09 22.76 -0.56
C ILE A 34 -0.17 24.02 0.31
N SER A 35 -1.18 24.86 0.05
CA SER A 35 -1.52 26.02 0.85
C SER A 35 -2.49 25.67 1.98
N GLY A 36 -2.23 26.17 3.19
CA GLY A 36 -3.12 26.06 4.35
C GLY A 36 -2.68 25.04 5.41
N ALA A 37 -2.78 25.44 6.68
CA ALA A 37 -2.32 24.63 7.82
C ALA A 37 -3.07 23.29 7.93
N GLY A 38 -4.37 23.27 7.62
CA GLY A 38 -5.18 22.04 7.62
C GLY A 38 -4.77 21.06 6.51
N ALA A 39 -4.55 21.56 5.29
CA ALA A 39 -4.10 20.75 4.16
C ALA A 39 -2.70 20.16 4.41
N ARG A 40 -1.78 20.92 5.00
CA ARG A 40 -0.46 20.41 5.42
C ARG A 40 -0.55 19.32 6.47
N ARG A 41 -1.42 19.46 7.47
CA ARG A 41 -1.65 18.40 8.48
C ARG A 41 -2.23 17.13 7.88
N LEU A 42 -3.21 17.25 6.98
CA LEU A 42 -3.75 16.09 6.24
C LEU A 42 -2.70 15.43 5.34
N ALA A 43 -1.89 16.24 4.67
CA ALA A 43 -0.79 15.78 3.84
C ALA A 43 0.25 14.99 4.65
N MET A 44 0.57 15.42 5.87
CA MET A 44 1.46 14.66 6.78
C MET A 44 0.89 13.29 7.17
N LEU A 45 -0.44 13.13 7.18
CA LEU A 45 -1.10 11.85 7.45
C LEU A 45 -1.25 10.98 6.20
N ALA A 46 -1.04 11.52 5.00
CA ALA A 46 -1.27 10.80 3.74
C ALA A 46 -0.50 9.46 3.64
N PRO A 47 0.77 9.33 4.08
CA PRO A 47 1.47 8.05 4.03
C PRO A 47 0.78 6.95 4.86
N LEU A 48 0.16 7.31 6.00
CA LEU A 48 -0.62 6.39 6.81
C LEU A 48 -1.98 6.09 6.18
N LEU A 49 -2.69 7.15 5.76
CA LEU A 49 -4.03 7.05 5.18
C LEU A 49 -4.06 6.27 3.86
N LEU A 50 -2.97 6.30 3.09
CA LEU A 50 -2.82 5.54 1.85
C LEU A 50 -2.12 4.20 2.09
N GLY A 51 -1.10 4.17 2.95
CA GLY A 51 -0.29 2.99 3.23
C GLY A 51 -1.05 1.86 3.90
N VAL A 52 -1.84 2.15 4.93
CA VAL A 52 -2.60 1.13 5.69
C VAL A 52 -3.61 0.39 4.80
N PRO A 53 -4.52 1.06 4.06
CA PRO A 53 -5.49 0.34 3.22
C PRO A 53 -4.79 -0.42 2.09
N PHE A 54 -3.70 0.12 1.53
CA PHE A 54 -2.95 -0.57 0.49
C PHE A 54 -2.23 -1.83 1.01
N GLY A 55 -1.55 -1.73 2.15
CA GLY A 55 -0.95 -2.89 2.83
C GLY A 55 -1.99 -3.97 3.16
N ALA A 56 -3.16 -3.56 3.68
CA ALA A 56 -4.26 -4.49 3.97
C ALA A 56 -4.77 -5.18 2.69
N ARG A 57 -4.88 -4.45 1.58
CA ARG A 57 -5.27 -5.01 0.27
C ARG A 57 -4.26 -6.03 -0.24
N VAL A 58 -2.96 -5.74 -0.14
CA VAL A 58 -1.90 -6.68 -0.57
C VAL A 58 -1.93 -7.96 0.27
N ALA A 59 -2.08 -7.84 1.59
CA ALA A 59 -2.22 -8.99 2.48
C ALA A 59 -3.46 -9.81 2.16
N TRP A 60 -4.62 -9.17 2.01
CA TRP A 60 -5.86 -9.85 1.69
C TRP A 60 -5.79 -10.61 0.37
N VAL A 61 -5.30 -9.96 -0.70
CA VAL A 61 -5.17 -10.57 -2.02
C VAL A 61 -4.14 -11.71 -2.00
N GLY A 62 -2.96 -11.47 -1.40
CA GLY A 62 -1.89 -12.46 -1.31
C GLY A 62 -2.31 -13.71 -0.53
N MET A 63 -3.06 -13.53 0.57
CA MET A 63 -3.56 -14.65 1.37
C MET A 63 -4.74 -15.37 0.71
N ARG A 64 -5.70 -14.62 0.15
CA ARG A 64 -6.92 -15.20 -0.45
C ARG A 64 -6.62 -16.01 -1.70
N GLU A 65 -5.70 -15.52 -2.53
CA GLU A 65 -5.36 -16.15 -3.81
C GLU A 65 -4.09 -17.03 -3.71
N GLY A 66 -3.45 -17.12 -2.54
CA GLY A 66 -2.24 -17.93 -2.33
C GLY A 66 -1.07 -17.47 -3.20
N LEU A 67 -1.00 -16.18 -3.52
CA LEU A 67 -0.02 -15.61 -4.45
C LEU A 67 1.32 -15.38 -3.77
N THR A 68 2.38 -15.32 -4.57
CA THR A 68 3.68 -14.76 -4.14
C THR A 68 3.58 -13.25 -3.93
N LEU A 69 4.50 -12.66 -3.15
CA LEU A 69 4.53 -11.22 -2.85
C LEU A 69 4.47 -10.33 -4.11
N GLY A 70 5.29 -10.64 -5.12
CA GLY A 70 5.31 -9.87 -6.37
C GLY A 70 3.98 -9.96 -7.14
N ALA A 71 3.35 -11.13 -7.16
CA ALA A 71 2.05 -11.31 -7.79
C ALA A 71 0.94 -10.60 -7.00
N ALA A 72 0.94 -10.70 -5.66
CA ALA A 72 0.01 -10.00 -4.79
C ALA A 72 0.10 -8.48 -4.94
N LEU A 73 1.31 -7.92 -5.05
CA LEU A 73 1.54 -6.50 -5.31
C LEU A 73 0.97 -6.08 -6.68
N LYS A 74 1.33 -6.78 -7.76
CA LYS A 74 0.79 -6.50 -9.11
C LYS A 74 -0.74 -6.57 -9.13
N ARG A 75 -1.31 -7.55 -8.43
CA ARG A 75 -2.75 -7.74 -8.30
C ARG A 75 -3.40 -6.61 -7.50
N ALA A 76 -2.79 -6.19 -6.41
CA ALA A 76 -3.29 -5.10 -5.56
C ALA A 76 -3.37 -3.77 -6.33
N VAL A 77 -2.42 -3.49 -7.24
CA VAL A 77 -2.42 -2.31 -8.13
C VAL A 77 -3.21 -2.51 -9.43
N GLY A 78 -3.90 -3.64 -9.62
CA GLY A 78 -4.73 -3.91 -10.80
C GLY A 78 -3.98 -4.37 -12.05
N LEU A 79 -2.67 -4.61 -11.98
CA LEU A 79 -1.82 -5.09 -13.08
C LEU A 79 -1.81 -6.63 -13.23
N GLY A 80 -2.38 -7.36 -12.29
CA GLY A 80 -2.47 -8.83 -12.35
C GLY A 80 -3.74 -9.32 -13.07
N ARG A 81 -3.61 -10.08 -14.17
CA ARG A 81 -4.74 -10.74 -14.86
C ARG A 81 -5.53 -11.63 -13.89
N ARG A 82 -6.87 -11.58 -13.95
CA ARG A 82 -7.72 -12.59 -13.31
C ARG A 82 -7.55 -13.86 -14.15
N THR A 83 -6.74 -14.79 -13.69
CA THR A 83 -6.83 -16.18 -14.17
C THR A 83 -8.13 -16.73 -13.58
N THR A 84 -9.22 -16.54 -14.32
CA THR A 84 -10.46 -17.32 -14.17
C THR A 84 -10.19 -18.75 -14.58
#